data_AF-A0AAW0AFI2-F1
#
_entry.id   AF-A0AAW0AFI2-F1
#
_cell.length_a   1.000
_cell.length_b   1.000
_cell.length_c   1.000
_cell.angle_alpha   90.00
_cell.angle_beta   90.00
_cell.angle_gamma   90.00
#
_symmetry.space_group_name_H-M   'P 1'
#
loop_
_entity.id
_entity.type
_entity.pdbx_description
1 polymer ?
#
loop_
_entity_poly.entity_id
_entity_poly.type
_entity_poly.pdbx_seq_one_letter_code
_entity_poly.pdbx_strand_id
1 'polypeptide(L)'
;VLISFLTPTTVLLMGRSAKHLTLLERASASRESTSKYSTSPHGRANRTASKQQSRRRRAAKPSLSLPNLLPGIPPPTERMLDLRDQSLPLDSPLFAQALRSADALDESDLGRWKAEPPFEEDEDLMDPHSDGYLRFTKSLSEVLHGVRVREQRLRDTSLQEEVARKGLQTVVCSIQAEVRELLRCWDRVDELIRAQFYHPFHQSREFAMLEHYLQWLARSICHFCYLEFLQ
;
A
#
# COMPACT_ATOMS: atom_id res chain seq x y z
N VAL A 1 20.73 70.22 -2.14
CA VAL A 1 19.81 69.06 -2.27
C VAL A 1 19.55 68.52 -0.87
N LEU A 2 18.28 68.32 -0.55
CA LEU A 2 17.68 68.26 0.80
C LEU A 2 18.20 67.11 1.68
N ILE A 3 18.55 67.44 2.92
CA ILE A 3 18.79 66.51 4.03
C ILE A 3 17.50 66.48 4.86
N SER A 4 16.75 65.37 4.76
CA SER A 4 15.51 65.16 5.51
C SER A 4 15.81 64.47 6.84
N PHE A 5 15.43 65.14 7.92
CA PHE A 5 15.46 64.65 9.30
C PHE A 5 14.39 63.56 9.51
N LEU A 6 14.80 62.40 10.01
CA LEU A 6 13.90 61.34 10.50
C LEU A 6 13.68 61.54 12.00
N THR A 7 12.42 61.72 12.38
CA THR A 7 11.94 61.82 13.77
C THR A 7 11.90 60.45 14.46
N PRO A 8 12.15 60.36 15.78
CA PRO A 8 12.07 59.12 16.52
C PRO A 8 10.62 58.70 16.79
N THR A 9 10.26 57.48 16.36
CA THR A 9 8.97 56.86 16.65
C THR A 9 9.01 56.19 18.03
N THR A 10 8.30 56.76 18.99
CA THR A 10 8.13 56.19 20.33
C THR A 10 7.26 54.93 20.26
N VAL A 11 7.88 53.76 20.34
CA VAL A 11 7.16 52.48 20.43
C VAL A 11 6.72 52.26 21.87
N LEU A 12 5.43 52.48 22.14
CA LEU A 12 4.78 52.09 23.39
C LEU A 12 4.65 50.56 23.45
N LEU A 13 5.62 49.90 24.08
CA LEU A 13 5.54 48.50 24.47
C LEU A 13 4.45 48.33 25.55
N MET A 14 3.22 48.04 25.14
CA MET A 14 2.17 47.55 26.04
C MET A 14 2.56 46.14 26.51
N GLY A 15 3.34 46.07 27.59
CA GLY A 15 3.73 44.83 28.24
C GLY A 15 2.51 44.06 28.74
N ARG A 16 2.22 42.91 28.12
CA ARG A 16 1.23 41.97 28.63
C ARG A 16 1.76 41.36 29.92
N SER A 17 1.25 41.82 31.07
CA SER A 17 1.52 41.19 32.36
C SER A 17 1.23 39.69 32.29
N ALA A 18 2.16 38.87 32.79
CA ALA A 18 1.99 37.42 32.83
C ALA A 18 0.77 37.08 33.71
N LYS A 19 -0.19 36.32 33.15
CA LYS A 19 -1.43 35.94 33.84
C LYS A 19 -1.22 34.92 34.97
N HIS A 20 -0.09 34.22 34.95
CA HIS A 20 0.32 33.27 35.98
C HIS A 20 1.79 33.52 36.26
N LEU A 21 2.13 33.70 37.54
CA LEU A 21 3.49 34.03 37.97
C LEU A 21 4.31 32.76 38.21
N THR A 22 3.64 31.62 38.42
CA THR A 22 4.29 30.32 38.64
C THR A 22 3.76 29.22 37.72
N LEU A 23 4.58 28.19 37.46
CA LEU A 23 4.19 27.01 36.69
C LEU A 23 3.04 26.24 37.35
N LEU A 24 2.99 26.22 38.68
CA LEU A 24 1.96 25.54 39.44
C LEU A 24 0.59 26.23 39.27
N GLU A 25 0.55 27.57 39.30
CA GLU A 25 -0.65 28.36 38.99
C GLU A 25 -1.13 28.13 37.56
N ARG A 26 -0.22 28.04 36.60
CA ARG A 26 -0.58 27.75 35.20
C ARG A 26 -1.21 26.36 35.07
N ALA A 27 -0.65 25.36 35.78
CA ALA A 27 -1.16 24.00 35.77
C ALA A 27 -2.55 23.90 36.45
N SER A 28 -2.75 24.57 37.59
CA SER A 28 -4.06 24.58 38.27
C SER A 28 -5.12 25.31 37.44
N ALA A 29 -4.79 26.47 36.86
CA ALA A 29 -5.69 27.21 35.98
C ALA A 29 -6.08 26.41 34.73
N SER A 30 -5.13 25.66 34.15
CA SER A 30 -5.40 24.77 33.02
C SER A 30 -6.31 23.61 33.40
N ARG A 31 -6.16 23.04 34.61
CA ARG A 31 -7.06 21.98 35.11
C ARG A 31 -8.47 22.52 35.34
N GLU A 32 -8.59 23.71 35.94
CA GLU A 32 -9.88 24.36 36.15
C GLU A 32 -10.57 24.72 34.83
N SER A 33 -9.85 25.28 33.86
CA SER A 33 -10.43 25.62 32.55
C SER A 33 -10.89 24.36 31.82
N THR A 34 -10.12 23.29 31.86
CA THR A 34 -10.48 21.98 31.28
C THR A 34 -11.71 21.40 31.98
N SER A 35 -11.76 21.48 33.32
CA SER A 35 -12.91 21.03 34.12
C SER A 35 -14.19 21.81 33.76
N LYS A 36 -14.12 23.16 33.79
CA LYS A 36 -15.23 24.06 33.43
C LYS A 36 -15.69 23.84 31.98
N TYR A 37 -14.75 23.66 31.04
CA TYR A 37 -15.08 23.36 29.66
C TYR A 37 -15.77 21.99 29.53
N SER A 38 -15.28 20.96 30.23
CA SER A 38 -15.82 19.61 30.16
C SER A 38 -17.26 19.49 30.67
N THR A 39 -17.66 20.34 31.62
CA THR A 39 -19.02 20.37 32.18
C THR A 39 -19.96 21.26 31.38
N SER A 40 -19.44 22.24 30.63
CA SER A 40 -20.22 23.17 29.81
C SER A 40 -21.09 22.47 28.74
N PRO A 41 -22.22 23.07 28.32
CA PRO A 41 -23.05 22.53 27.23
C PRO A 41 -22.27 22.29 25.94
N HIS A 42 -21.35 23.20 25.59
CA HIS A 42 -20.53 23.10 24.39
C HIS A 42 -19.52 21.93 24.48
N GLY A 43 -18.86 21.75 25.64
CA GLY A 43 -17.96 20.63 25.87
C GLY A 43 -18.66 19.27 25.82
N ARG A 44 -19.91 19.19 26.32
CA ARG A 44 -20.76 17.99 26.21
C ARG A 44 -21.12 17.69 24.75
N ALA A 45 -21.52 18.71 23.98
CA ALA A 45 -21.84 18.56 22.57
C ALA A 45 -20.64 18.03 21.76
N ASN A 46 -19.45 18.60 21.96
CA ASN A 46 -18.22 18.15 21.31
C ASN A 46 -17.84 16.72 21.70
N ARG A 47 -18.02 16.33 22.98
CA ARG A 47 -17.78 14.94 23.42
C ARG A 47 -18.76 13.98 22.77
N THR A 48 -20.03 14.34 22.64
CA THR A 48 -21.05 13.52 21.97
C THR A 48 -20.75 13.40 20.48
N ALA A 49 -20.39 14.49 19.80
CA ALA A 49 -20.00 14.48 18.40
C ALA A 49 -18.76 13.61 18.16
N SER A 50 -17.73 13.72 19.00
CA SER A 50 -16.52 12.87 18.94
C SER A 50 -16.83 11.40 19.19
N LYS A 51 -17.68 11.08 20.19
CA LYS A 51 -18.17 9.71 20.44
C LYS A 51 -18.99 9.19 19.26
N GLN A 52 -19.84 10.01 18.66
CA GLN A 52 -20.64 9.65 17.50
C GLN A 52 -19.76 9.43 16.26
N GLN A 53 -18.73 10.24 16.03
CA GLN A 53 -17.75 10.04 14.98
C GLN A 53 -16.94 8.76 15.22
N SER A 54 -16.55 8.48 16.47
CA SER A 54 -15.87 7.23 16.84
C SER A 54 -16.77 6.01 16.65
N ARG A 55 -18.06 6.12 17.00
CA ARG A 55 -19.07 5.09 16.72
C ARG A 55 -19.29 4.90 15.23
N ARG A 56 -19.37 5.97 14.44
CA ARG A 56 -19.43 5.89 12.97
C ARG A 56 -18.19 5.21 12.40
N ARG A 57 -16.99 5.54 12.89
CA ARG A 57 -15.74 4.86 12.49
C ARG A 57 -15.70 3.39 12.91
N ARG A 58 -16.33 3.01 14.02
CA ARG A 58 -16.42 1.60 14.48
C ARG A 58 -17.53 0.83 13.79
N ALA A 59 -18.65 1.47 13.46
CA ALA A 59 -19.74 0.88 12.68
C ALA A 59 -19.40 0.80 11.18
N ALA A 60 -18.54 1.71 10.70
CA ALA A 60 -17.94 1.67 9.37
C ALA A 60 -16.60 0.91 9.34
N LYS A 61 -16.14 0.37 10.47
CA LYS A 61 -15.23 -0.78 10.42
C LYS A 61 -16.16 -1.96 10.22
N PRO A 62 -16.37 -2.45 8.98
CA PRO A 62 -16.97 -3.76 8.83
C PRO A 62 -16.19 -4.68 9.76
N SER A 63 -16.91 -5.39 10.63
CA SER A 63 -16.36 -6.62 11.20
C SER A 63 -15.71 -7.35 10.02
N LEU A 64 -14.47 -7.82 10.19
CA LEU A 64 -13.78 -8.70 9.26
C LEU A 64 -14.50 -10.06 9.11
N SER A 65 -15.83 -10.10 9.13
CA SER A 65 -16.59 -11.06 8.36
C SER A 65 -16.24 -10.75 6.91
N LEU A 66 -15.21 -11.39 6.37
CA LEU A 66 -14.80 -11.32 4.96
C LEU A 66 -16.05 -11.57 4.11
N PRO A 67 -16.75 -10.53 3.61
CA PRO A 67 -18.17 -10.72 3.26
C PRO A 67 -18.35 -11.54 2.00
N ASN A 68 -17.29 -11.73 1.22
CA ASN A 68 -17.40 -12.18 -0.16
C ASN A 68 -16.30 -13.18 -0.50
N LEU A 69 -16.03 -14.18 0.37
CA LEU A 69 -15.19 -15.30 -0.07
C LEU A 69 -15.91 -16.01 -1.23
N LEU A 70 -15.21 -16.19 -2.35
CA LEU A 70 -15.72 -16.99 -3.46
C LEU A 70 -16.13 -18.40 -2.98
N PRO A 71 -17.38 -18.84 -3.25
CA PRO A 71 -17.85 -20.13 -2.75
C PRO A 71 -17.07 -21.29 -3.38
N GLY A 72 -16.71 -22.29 -2.58
CA GLY A 72 -15.98 -23.47 -3.06
C GLY A 72 -14.50 -23.23 -3.39
N ILE A 73 -13.96 -22.06 -3.07
CA ILE A 73 -12.51 -21.78 -3.09
C ILE A 73 -11.99 -21.86 -1.65
N PRO A 74 -10.87 -22.56 -1.39
CA PRO A 74 -10.28 -22.57 -0.05
C PRO A 74 -9.86 -21.15 0.36
N PRO A 75 -9.96 -20.78 1.64
CA PRO A 75 -9.48 -19.49 2.09
C PRO A 75 -7.97 -19.34 1.83
N PRO A 76 -7.47 -18.13 1.52
CA PRO A 76 -6.03 -17.88 1.42
C PRO A 76 -5.29 -18.29 2.71
N THR A 77 -4.09 -18.83 2.56
CA THR A 77 -3.25 -19.22 3.70
C THR A 77 -2.67 -17.98 4.40
N GLU A 78 -2.23 -18.13 5.66
CA GLU A 78 -1.59 -17.04 6.41
C GLU A 78 -0.40 -16.44 5.64
N ARG A 79 0.46 -17.29 5.07
CA ARG A 79 1.59 -16.84 4.24
C ARG A 79 1.18 -16.05 3.00
N MET A 80 0.08 -16.41 2.34
CA MET A 80 -0.46 -15.62 1.22
C MET A 80 -0.90 -14.23 1.71
N LEU A 81 -1.58 -14.16 2.86
CA LEU A 81 -2.01 -12.89 3.45
C LEU A 81 -0.80 -12.02 3.83
N ASP A 82 0.23 -12.60 4.44
CA ASP A 82 1.46 -11.90 4.79
C ASP A 82 2.14 -11.30 3.55
N LEU A 83 2.29 -12.10 2.49
CA LEU A 83 2.89 -11.65 1.22
C LEU A 83 2.05 -10.57 0.52
N ARG A 84 0.72 -10.72 0.53
CA ARG A 84 -0.19 -9.71 0.01
C ARG A 84 -0.01 -8.37 0.74
N ASP A 85 0.13 -8.42 2.06
CA ASP A 85 0.19 -7.24 2.92
C ASP A 85 1.59 -6.56 2.95
N GLN A 86 2.62 -7.21 2.40
CA GLN A 86 3.92 -6.56 2.19
C GLN A 86 3.78 -5.27 1.37
N SER A 87 4.44 -4.20 1.84
CA SER A 87 4.33 -2.87 1.24
C SER A 87 4.87 -2.82 -0.19
N LEU A 88 4.15 -2.11 -1.07
CA LEU A 88 4.68 -1.71 -2.38
C LEU A 88 5.67 -0.55 -2.22
N PRO A 89 6.64 -0.39 -3.14
CA PRO A 89 7.62 0.69 -3.12
C PRO A 89 7.02 2.03 -3.60
N LEU A 90 6.03 2.55 -2.87
CA LEU A 90 5.27 3.75 -3.26
C LEU A 90 6.12 5.01 -3.40
N ASP A 91 7.24 5.08 -2.67
CA ASP A 91 8.18 6.20 -2.72
C ASP A 91 9.20 6.08 -3.87
N SER A 92 9.21 4.96 -4.61
CA SER A 92 10.13 4.79 -5.74
C SER A 92 9.66 5.58 -6.97
N PRO A 93 10.54 6.41 -7.58
CA PRO A 93 10.22 7.10 -8.82
C PRO A 93 10.04 6.11 -9.99
N LEU A 94 10.76 4.99 -9.99
CA LEU A 94 10.64 3.96 -11.04
C LEU A 94 9.28 3.26 -10.96
N PHE A 95 8.85 2.89 -9.75
CA PHE A 95 7.50 2.38 -9.52
C PHE A 95 6.45 3.37 -10.03
N ALA A 96 6.56 4.66 -9.68
CA ALA A 96 5.61 5.68 -10.11
C ALA A 96 5.62 5.93 -11.62
N GLN A 97 6.76 5.82 -12.30
CA GLN A 97 6.86 5.91 -13.76
C GLN A 97 6.18 4.71 -14.42
N ALA A 98 6.56 3.49 -14.03
CA ALA A 98 5.95 2.26 -14.52
C ALA A 98 4.43 2.22 -14.28
N LEU A 99 3.96 2.66 -13.11
CA LEU A 99 2.54 2.71 -12.80
C LEU A 99 1.75 3.64 -13.73
N ARG A 100 2.37 4.72 -14.22
CA ARG A 100 1.67 5.75 -15.01
C ARG A 100 1.49 5.40 -16.47
N SER A 101 2.53 4.87 -17.12
CA SER A 101 2.47 4.56 -18.56
C SER A 101 3.48 3.50 -18.95
N ALA A 102 3.13 2.68 -19.94
CA ALA A 102 4.05 1.73 -20.58
C ALA A 102 5.11 2.44 -21.41
N ASP A 103 4.86 3.68 -21.84
CA ASP A 103 5.81 4.48 -22.62
C ASP A 103 6.82 5.24 -21.74
N ALA A 104 6.67 5.19 -20.41
CA ALA A 104 7.52 5.94 -19.49
C ALA A 104 8.89 5.29 -19.27
N LEU A 105 8.98 3.98 -19.49
CA LEU A 105 10.16 3.14 -19.30
C LEU A 105 10.22 2.12 -20.43
N ASP A 106 11.43 1.62 -20.72
CA ASP A 106 11.55 0.45 -21.58
C ASP A 106 11.16 -0.80 -20.80
N GLU A 107 10.08 -1.45 -21.22
CA GLU A 107 9.51 -2.63 -20.58
C GLU A 107 9.71 -3.91 -21.43
N SER A 108 10.47 -3.84 -22.54
CA SER A 108 10.61 -4.96 -23.48
C SER A 108 11.07 -6.26 -22.80
N ASP A 109 11.99 -6.14 -21.86
CA ASP A 109 12.67 -7.27 -21.24
C ASP A 109 11.98 -7.75 -19.95
N LEU A 110 10.89 -7.09 -19.55
CA LEU A 110 10.13 -7.49 -18.36
C LEU A 110 9.33 -8.78 -18.58
N GLY A 111 9.09 -9.15 -19.85
CA GLY A 111 8.28 -10.32 -20.21
C GLY A 111 8.74 -11.60 -19.51
N ARG A 112 10.05 -11.88 -19.52
CA ARG A 112 10.62 -13.10 -18.90
C ARG A 112 10.36 -13.16 -17.39
N TRP A 113 10.41 -12.02 -16.70
CA TRP A 113 10.20 -11.95 -15.25
C TRP A 113 8.72 -11.95 -14.85
N LYS A 114 7.81 -11.69 -15.80
CA LYS A 114 6.36 -11.81 -15.59
C LYS A 114 5.85 -13.24 -15.81
N ALA A 115 6.60 -14.07 -16.52
CA ALA A 115 6.26 -15.46 -16.78
C ALA A 115 6.32 -16.31 -15.49
N GLU A 116 5.66 -17.47 -15.51
CA GLU A 116 5.74 -18.43 -14.41
C GLU A 116 7.18 -18.98 -14.33
N PRO A 117 7.80 -19.01 -13.13
CA PRO A 117 9.12 -19.61 -12.96
C PRO A 117 9.08 -21.13 -13.24
N PRO A 118 10.20 -21.77 -13.61
CA PRO A 118 11.56 -21.25 -13.51
C PRO A 118 11.93 -20.25 -14.61
N PHE A 119 12.57 -19.15 -14.20
CA PHE A 119 13.30 -18.22 -15.07
C PHE A 119 14.57 -18.85 -15.64
N GLU A 120 14.89 -18.46 -16.86
CA GLU A 120 16.18 -18.72 -17.49
C GLU A 120 17.29 -17.99 -16.72
N GLU A 121 18.43 -18.66 -16.56
CA GLU A 121 19.61 -18.05 -15.91
C GLU A 121 20.09 -16.87 -16.74
N ASP A 122 20.37 -15.75 -16.08
CA ASP A 122 20.95 -14.61 -16.78
C ASP A 122 22.41 -14.91 -17.18
N GLU A 123 22.74 -14.76 -18.47
CA GLU A 123 24.12 -14.86 -18.96
C GLU A 123 24.97 -13.61 -18.61
N ASP A 124 24.42 -12.72 -17.80
CA ASP A 124 25.06 -11.48 -17.37
C ASP A 124 26.38 -11.78 -16.63
N LEU A 125 27.50 -11.31 -17.19
CA LEU A 125 28.84 -11.47 -16.61
C LEU A 125 29.08 -10.61 -15.36
N MET A 126 28.04 -9.94 -14.84
CA MET A 126 28.14 -9.11 -13.65
C MET A 126 28.26 -9.98 -12.40
N ASP A 127 29.19 -9.64 -11.52
CA ASP A 127 29.28 -10.25 -10.19
C ASP A 127 27.93 -10.06 -9.44
N PRO A 128 27.24 -11.14 -9.02
CA PRO A 128 25.99 -11.07 -8.26
C PRO A 128 26.09 -10.31 -6.94
N HIS A 129 27.31 -10.12 -6.42
CA HIS A 129 27.60 -9.36 -5.21
C HIS A 129 27.96 -7.89 -5.47
N SER A 130 28.07 -7.48 -6.74
CA SER A 130 28.38 -6.09 -7.06
C SER A 130 27.22 -5.15 -6.73
N ASP A 131 27.54 -3.97 -6.22
CA ASP A 131 26.55 -2.93 -5.90
C ASP A 131 25.76 -2.48 -7.15
N GLY A 132 26.36 -2.58 -8.34
CA GLY A 132 25.65 -2.34 -9.60
C GLY A 132 24.55 -3.38 -9.85
N TYR A 133 24.86 -4.66 -9.69
CA TYR A 133 23.92 -5.75 -9.87
C TYR A 133 22.75 -5.65 -8.90
N LEU A 134 23.04 -5.43 -7.60
CA LEU A 134 22.00 -5.32 -6.56
C LEU A 134 21.06 -4.13 -6.80
N ARG A 135 21.61 -2.96 -7.19
CA ARG A 135 20.80 -1.78 -7.52
C ARG A 135 19.94 -2.01 -8.76
N PHE A 136 20.47 -2.69 -9.77
CA PHE A 136 19.70 -3.06 -10.96
C PHE A 136 18.55 -4.00 -10.62
N THR A 137 18.81 -5.09 -9.91
CA THR A 137 17.79 -6.06 -9.46
C THR A 137 16.70 -5.39 -8.63
N LYS A 138 17.08 -4.48 -7.71
CA LYS A 138 16.10 -3.69 -6.95
C LYS A 138 15.25 -2.80 -7.87
N SER A 139 15.87 -2.08 -8.78
CA SER A 139 15.19 -1.20 -9.75
C SER A 139 14.21 -1.99 -10.61
N LEU A 140 14.61 -3.18 -11.07
CA LEU A 140 13.78 -4.10 -11.83
C LEU A 140 12.53 -4.51 -11.04
N SER A 141 12.67 -4.91 -9.77
CA SER A 141 11.54 -5.26 -8.90
C SER A 141 10.57 -4.09 -8.72
N GLU A 142 11.09 -2.87 -8.51
CA GLU A 142 10.28 -1.66 -8.37
C GLU A 142 9.46 -1.35 -9.63
N VAL A 143 10.07 -1.48 -10.81
CA VAL A 143 9.39 -1.34 -12.11
C VAL A 143 8.30 -2.40 -12.26
N LEU A 144 8.62 -3.67 -12.01
CA LEU A 144 7.66 -4.77 -12.11
C LEU A 144 6.45 -4.59 -11.18
N HIS A 145 6.65 -4.07 -9.96
CA HIS A 145 5.53 -3.72 -9.09
C HIS A 145 4.61 -2.67 -9.74
N GLY A 146 5.17 -1.63 -10.34
CA GLY A 146 4.39 -0.57 -11.00
C GLY A 146 3.59 -1.12 -12.18
N VAL A 147 4.24 -1.92 -13.03
CA VAL A 147 3.60 -2.60 -14.18
C VAL A 147 2.45 -3.49 -13.72
N ARG A 148 2.66 -4.33 -12.71
CA ARG A 148 1.62 -5.26 -12.21
C ARG A 148 0.42 -4.53 -11.60
N VAL A 149 0.63 -3.44 -10.85
CA VAL A 149 -0.49 -2.61 -10.37
C VAL A 149 -1.28 -2.02 -11.54
N ARG A 150 -0.59 -1.53 -12.57
CA ARG A 150 -1.22 -0.97 -13.77
C ARG A 150 -2.05 -2.04 -14.51
N GLU A 151 -1.47 -3.22 -14.74
CA GLU A 151 -2.14 -4.37 -15.35
C GLU A 151 -3.38 -4.81 -14.54
N GLN A 152 -3.26 -4.88 -13.20
CA GLN A 152 -4.39 -5.20 -12.32
C GLN A 152 -5.54 -4.19 -12.49
N ARG A 153 -5.26 -2.87 -12.52
CA ARG A 153 -6.30 -1.85 -12.70
C ARG A 153 -7.03 -1.96 -14.04
N LEU A 154 -6.29 -2.21 -15.12
CA LEU A 154 -6.87 -2.42 -16.44
C LEU A 154 -7.77 -3.66 -16.44
N ARG A 155 -7.31 -4.72 -15.77
CA ARG A 155 -8.07 -5.95 -15.61
C ARG A 155 -9.34 -5.75 -14.79
N ASP A 156 -9.26 -5.03 -13.67
CA ASP A 156 -10.41 -4.74 -12.81
C ASP A 156 -11.48 -3.98 -13.59
N THR A 157 -11.07 -2.99 -14.38
CA THR A 157 -11.96 -2.24 -15.29
C THR A 157 -12.66 -3.17 -16.28
N SER A 158 -11.90 -4.05 -16.93
CA SER A 158 -12.45 -5.04 -17.87
C SER A 158 -13.43 -6.00 -17.19
N LEU A 159 -13.12 -6.48 -15.98
CA LEU A 159 -14.00 -7.35 -15.19
C LEU A 159 -15.30 -6.63 -14.79
N GLN A 160 -15.24 -5.36 -14.41
CA GLN A 160 -16.43 -4.56 -14.11
C GLN A 160 -17.34 -4.42 -15.35
N GLU A 161 -16.76 -4.16 -16.52
CA GLU A 161 -17.49 -4.12 -17.79
C GLU A 161 -18.11 -5.49 -18.15
N GLU A 162 -17.37 -6.58 -17.91
CA GLU A 162 -17.89 -7.94 -18.08
C GLU A 162 -19.07 -8.22 -17.15
N VAL A 163 -18.99 -7.80 -15.89
CA VAL A 163 -20.09 -7.94 -14.91
C VAL A 163 -21.32 -7.17 -15.37
N ALA A 164 -21.15 -5.94 -15.85
CA ALA A 164 -22.24 -5.12 -16.38
C ALA A 164 -22.92 -5.79 -17.59
N ARG A 165 -22.15 -6.47 -18.45
CA ARG A 165 -22.63 -7.11 -19.68
C ARG A 165 -23.23 -8.50 -19.49
N LYS A 166 -22.55 -9.38 -18.73
CA LYS A 166 -22.87 -10.81 -18.60
C LYS A 166 -23.55 -11.18 -17.28
N GLY A 167 -23.57 -10.23 -16.33
CA GLY A 167 -24.01 -10.46 -14.96
C GLY A 167 -22.92 -11.05 -14.06
N LEU A 168 -23.03 -10.77 -12.76
CA LEU A 168 -22.05 -11.15 -11.74
C LEU A 168 -21.81 -12.66 -11.68
N GLN A 169 -22.87 -13.48 -11.73
CA GLN A 169 -22.75 -14.93 -11.56
C GLN A 169 -21.86 -15.56 -12.63
N THR A 170 -21.99 -15.13 -13.88
CA THR A 170 -21.19 -15.62 -15.01
C THR A 170 -19.71 -15.29 -14.81
N VAL A 171 -19.41 -14.06 -14.40
CA VAL A 171 -18.04 -13.61 -14.14
C VAL A 171 -17.44 -14.33 -12.93
N VAL A 172 -18.21 -14.50 -11.85
CA VAL A 172 -17.79 -15.24 -10.65
C VAL A 172 -17.39 -16.69 -10.99
N CYS A 173 -18.15 -17.39 -11.82
CA CYS A 173 -17.78 -18.74 -12.27
C CYS A 173 -16.45 -18.76 -13.02
N SER A 174 -16.20 -17.76 -13.88
CA SER A 174 -14.92 -17.61 -14.60
C SER A 174 -13.76 -17.33 -13.64
N ILE A 175 -13.96 -16.41 -12.70
CA ILE A 175 -12.96 -16.06 -11.68
C ILE A 175 -12.65 -17.25 -10.78
N GLN A 176 -13.65 -18.06 -10.41
CA GLN A 176 -13.40 -19.29 -9.65
C GLN A 176 -12.50 -20.28 -10.40
N ALA A 177 -12.69 -20.44 -11.71
CA ALA A 177 -11.82 -21.31 -12.51
C ALA A 177 -10.39 -20.78 -12.51
N GLU A 178 -10.24 -19.47 -12.65
CA GLU A 178 -8.93 -18.81 -12.62
C GLU A 178 -8.24 -18.91 -11.26
N VAL A 179 -8.94 -18.62 -10.15
CA VAL A 179 -8.36 -18.72 -8.81
C VAL A 179 -7.86 -20.13 -8.52
N ARG A 180 -8.56 -21.17 -9.00
CA ARG A 180 -8.06 -22.55 -8.90
C ARG A 180 -6.76 -22.75 -9.66
N GLU A 181 -6.59 -22.12 -10.82
CA GLU A 181 -5.32 -22.22 -11.55
C GLU A 181 -4.22 -21.42 -10.86
N LEU A 182 -4.52 -20.23 -10.34
CA LEU A 182 -3.56 -19.46 -9.54
C LEU A 182 -3.12 -20.22 -8.28
N LEU A 183 -4.03 -20.94 -7.62
CA LEU A 183 -3.69 -21.80 -6.47
C LEU A 183 -2.78 -22.97 -6.87
N ARG A 184 -3.00 -23.61 -8.02
CA ARG A 184 -2.09 -24.64 -8.52
C ARG A 184 -0.72 -24.07 -8.87
N CYS A 185 -0.69 -22.88 -9.49
CA CYS A 185 0.55 -22.16 -9.75
C CYS A 185 1.27 -21.86 -8.43
N TRP A 186 0.53 -21.44 -7.39
CA TRP A 186 1.09 -21.19 -6.07
C TRP A 186 1.78 -22.42 -5.51
N ASP A 187 1.14 -23.59 -5.56
CA ASP A 187 1.74 -24.82 -5.06
C ASP A 187 3.02 -25.20 -5.82
N ARG A 188 3.05 -25.00 -7.15
CA ARG A 188 4.25 -25.23 -7.97
C ARG A 188 5.39 -24.28 -7.61
N VAL A 189 5.10 -22.98 -7.51
CA VAL A 189 6.10 -21.96 -7.19
C VAL A 189 6.59 -22.08 -5.75
N ASP A 190 5.72 -22.43 -4.81
CA ASP A 190 6.11 -22.69 -3.43
C ASP A 190 7.06 -23.88 -3.32
N GLU A 191 6.84 -24.93 -4.12
CA GLU A 191 7.74 -26.07 -4.19
C GLU A 191 9.14 -25.67 -4.69
N LEU A 192 9.25 -24.76 -5.67
CA LEU A 192 10.55 -24.25 -6.11
C LEU A 192 11.32 -23.54 -4.99
N ILE A 193 10.61 -22.78 -4.14
CA ILE A 193 11.22 -22.11 -2.98
C ILE A 193 11.67 -23.15 -1.94
N ARG A 194 10.82 -24.15 -1.65
CA ARG A 194 11.15 -25.23 -0.71
C ARG A 194 12.35 -26.07 -1.18
N ALA A 195 12.44 -26.32 -2.49
CA ALA A 195 13.53 -27.01 -3.12
C ALA A 195 14.81 -26.17 -3.26
N GLN A 196 14.77 -24.89 -2.87
CA GLN A 196 15.88 -23.94 -3.04
C GLN A 196 16.38 -23.88 -4.49
N PHE A 197 15.45 -23.86 -5.44
CA PHE A 197 15.77 -23.93 -6.87
C PHE A 197 16.71 -22.79 -7.31
N TYR A 198 16.52 -21.58 -6.75
CA TYR A 198 17.47 -20.47 -6.91
C TYR A 198 18.27 -20.26 -5.64
N HIS A 199 19.59 -20.17 -5.79
CA HIS A 199 20.47 -19.90 -4.66
C HIS A 199 20.57 -18.38 -4.38
N PRO A 200 20.18 -17.89 -3.19
CA PRO A 200 20.10 -16.44 -2.92
C PRO A 200 21.41 -15.66 -3.11
N PHE A 201 22.56 -16.34 -3.04
CA PHE A 201 23.88 -15.72 -3.21
C PHE A 201 24.42 -15.77 -4.63
N HIS A 202 24.04 -16.77 -5.43
CA HIS A 202 24.59 -16.97 -6.78
C HIS A 202 23.62 -16.55 -7.89
N GLN A 203 22.32 -16.62 -7.60
CA GLN A 203 21.20 -16.29 -8.49
C GLN A 203 20.28 -15.31 -7.77
N SER A 204 20.87 -14.23 -7.26
CA SER A 204 20.18 -13.29 -6.38
C SER A 204 19.08 -12.51 -7.12
N ARG A 205 19.22 -12.30 -8.44
CA ARG A 205 18.18 -11.68 -9.28
C ARG A 205 17.00 -12.62 -9.46
N GLU A 206 17.23 -13.85 -9.89
CA GLU A 206 16.19 -14.86 -10.11
C GLU A 206 15.44 -15.15 -8.81
N PHE A 207 16.16 -15.24 -7.69
CA PHE A 207 15.57 -15.37 -6.37
C PHE A 207 14.67 -14.17 -6.02
N ALA A 208 15.15 -12.94 -6.22
CA ALA A 208 14.35 -11.73 -5.99
C ALA A 208 13.12 -11.65 -6.91
N MET A 209 13.23 -12.10 -8.16
CA MET A 209 12.10 -12.16 -9.10
C MET A 209 11.10 -13.26 -8.72
N LEU A 210 11.56 -14.36 -8.13
CA LEU A 210 10.72 -15.44 -7.61
C LEU A 210 9.90 -14.94 -6.41
N GLU A 211 10.53 -14.21 -5.49
CA GLU A 211 9.83 -13.58 -4.36
C GLU A 211 8.78 -12.56 -4.84
N HIS A 212 9.15 -11.71 -5.80
CA HIS A 212 8.22 -10.77 -6.43
C HIS A 212 7.03 -11.48 -7.07
N TYR A 213 7.29 -12.54 -7.86
CA TYR A 213 6.25 -13.32 -8.51
C TYR A 213 5.30 -13.93 -7.48
N LEU A 214 5.82 -14.54 -6.42
CA LEU A 214 5.02 -15.13 -5.35
C LEU A 214 4.18 -14.08 -4.63
N GLN A 215 4.75 -12.90 -4.36
CA GLN A 215 4.02 -11.78 -3.76
C GLN A 215 2.82 -11.37 -4.63
N TRP A 216 3.02 -11.26 -5.95
CA TRP A 216 1.93 -10.93 -6.87
C TRP A 216 0.91 -12.03 -7.04
N LEU A 217 1.33 -13.29 -6.99
CA LEU A 217 0.42 -14.43 -7.00
C LEU A 217 -0.50 -14.41 -5.77
N ALA A 218 0.06 -14.16 -4.58
CA ALA A 218 -0.70 -13.95 -3.35
C ALA A 218 -1.69 -12.78 -3.48
N ARG A 219 -1.24 -11.64 -4.03
CA ARG A 219 -2.08 -10.47 -4.25
C ARG A 219 -3.25 -10.79 -5.18
N SER A 220 -3.01 -11.43 -6.32
CA SER A 220 -4.06 -11.78 -7.29
C SER A 220 -5.05 -12.81 -6.72
N ILE A 221 -4.57 -13.83 -6.02
CA ILE A 221 -5.44 -14.82 -5.34
C ILE A 221 -6.35 -14.10 -4.33
N CYS A 222 -5.78 -13.29 -3.43
CA CYS A 222 -6.56 -12.58 -2.42
C CYS A 222 -7.55 -11.59 -3.06
N HIS A 223 -7.08 -10.84 -4.05
CA HIS A 223 -7.89 -9.87 -4.77
C HIS A 223 -9.15 -10.49 -5.39
N PHE A 224 -9.00 -11.65 -6.04
CA PHE A 224 -10.14 -12.38 -6.59
C PHE A 224 -10.98 -13.10 -5.54
N CYS A 225 -10.35 -13.74 -4.55
CA CYS A 225 -11.05 -14.41 -3.46
C CYS A 225 -12.01 -13.48 -2.70
N TYR A 226 -11.66 -12.19 -2.57
CA TYR A 226 -12.47 -11.18 -1.89
C TYR A 226 -13.26 -10.26 -2.81
N LEU A 227 -13.22 -10.51 -4.13
CA LEU A 227 -13.86 -9.70 -5.17
C LEU A 227 -13.53 -8.20 -5.02
N GLU A 228 -12.26 -7.88 -4.75
CA GLU A 228 -11.82 -6.51 -4.51
C GLU A 228 -12.05 -5.60 -5.73
N PHE A 229 -12.08 -6.13 -6.95
CA PHE A 229 -12.42 -5.38 -8.16
C PHE A 229 -13.87 -4.85 -8.19
N LEU A 230 -14.75 -5.26 -7.27
CA LEU A 230 -16.12 -4.73 -7.15
C LEU A 230 -16.24 -3.52 -6.22
N GLN A 231 -15.16 -3.14 -5.52
CA GLN A 231 -15.13 -2.03 -4.56
C GLN A 231 -14.79 -0.70 -5.24
#